data_AF-A0A1L1PPI4-F1
#
_entry.id   AF-A0A1L1PPI4-F1
#
_cell.length_a   1.000
_cell.length_b   1.000
_cell.length_c   1.000
_cell.angle_alpha   90.00
_cell.angle_beta   90.00
_cell.angle_gamma   90.00
#
_symmetry.space_group_name_H-M   'P 1'
#
loop_
_entity.id
_entity.type
_entity.pdbx_description
1 polymer ?
#
loop_
_entity_poly.entity_id
_entity_poly.type
_entity_poly.pdbx_seq_one_letter_code
_entity_poly.pdbx_strand_id
1 'polypeptide(L)'
;MKGQLEALEQQGVLPELDRSTDIAGPDVDGNGIRDDIDVYITALPMSELVKRAARQVARVQQKALLINLKDQPALLRLADAEAASTACMSSTILNGVSPELTSRMLREGHAITFKIEAITANTPERAERYLAYMGALHGTTTTYPTGKVCDEE
;
A
#
# COMPACT_ATOMS: atom_id res chain seq x y z
N MET A 1 -20.99 10.12 12.79
CA MET A 1 -19.58 9.77 12.54
C MET A 1 -19.09 10.26 11.17
N LYS A 2 -19.76 9.95 10.05
CA LYS A 2 -19.36 10.39 8.70
C LYS A 2 -19.16 11.92 8.57
N GLY A 3 -20.15 12.72 8.98
CA GLY A 3 -20.04 14.19 8.92
C GLY A 3 -18.99 14.82 9.85
N GLN A 4 -18.51 14.10 10.87
CA GLN A 4 -17.41 14.59 11.71
C GLN A 4 -16.05 14.35 11.05
N LEU A 5 -15.90 13.27 10.29
CA LEU A 5 -14.67 12.99 9.53
C LEU A 5 -14.52 13.96 8.37
N GLU A 6 -15.60 14.21 7.62
CA GLU A 6 -15.62 15.18 6.51
C GLU A 6 -15.27 16.60 6.99
N ALA A 7 -15.75 17.01 8.16
CA ALA A 7 -15.41 18.31 8.74
C ALA A 7 -13.92 18.41 9.10
N LEU A 8 -13.30 17.32 9.58
CA LEU A 8 -11.87 17.29 9.89
C LEU A 8 -11.01 17.24 8.61
N GLU A 9 -11.50 16.61 7.55
CA GLU A 9 -10.88 16.63 6.21
C GLU A 9 -10.91 18.06 5.62
N GLN A 10 -12.06 18.74 5.67
CA GLN A 10 -12.20 20.14 5.22
C GLN A 10 -11.35 21.14 6.03
N GLN A 11 -11.09 20.84 7.30
CA GLN A 11 -10.22 21.64 8.16
C GLN A 11 -8.73 21.32 7.96
N GLY A 12 -8.39 20.36 7.09
CA GLY A 12 -7.02 19.90 6.85
C GLY A 12 -6.42 19.11 8.02
N VAL A 13 -7.24 18.69 8.98
CA VAL A 13 -6.81 17.88 10.13
C VAL A 13 -6.63 16.42 9.73
N LEU A 14 -7.45 15.94 8.78
CA LEU A 14 -7.34 14.61 8.19
C LEU A 14 -7.06 14.73 6.69
N PRO A 15 -6.32 13.77 6.09
CA PRO A 15 -6.20 13.70 4.64
C PRO A 15 -7.57 13.41 4.03
N GLU A 16 -7.93 14.16 2.98
CA GLU A 16 -9.11 13.89 2.18
C GLU A 16 -8.91 12.57 1.42
N LEU A 17 -9.80 11.60 1.65
CA LEU A 17 -9.72 10.29 1.02
C LEU A 17 -10.75 10.17 -0.10
N ASP A 18 -10.35 9.56 -1.20
CA ASP A 18 -11.29 9.23 -2.26
C ASP A 18 -12.20 8.09 -1.80
N ARG A 19 -13.50 8.35 -1.73
CA ARG A 19 -14.54 7.37 -1.37
C ARG A 19 -15.54 7.16 -2.50
N SER A 20 -15.10 7.40 -3.73
CA SER A 20 -15.91 7.17 -4.93
C SER A 20 -16.18 5.68 -5.15
N THR A 21 -17.17 5.35 -5.97
CA THR A 21 -17.48 3.96 -6.35
C THR A 21 -16.56 3.43 -7.45
N ASP A 22 -15.66 4.25 -7.98
CA ASP A 22 -14.66 3.80 -8.94
C ASP A 22 -13.58 2.98 -8.22
N ILE A 23 -13.41 1.72 -8.61
CA ILE A 23 -12.45 0.82 -7.98
C ILE A 23 -11.02 1.35 -8.12
N ALA A 24 -10.66 1.87 -9.29
CA ALA A 24 -9.33 2.46 -9.51
C ALA A 24 -9.22 3.80 -8.75
N GLY A 25 -10.21 4.67 -8.94
CA GLY A 25 -10.18 6.03 -8.44
C GLY A 25 -9.22 6.91 -9.24
N PRO A 26 -9.08 8.19 -8.85
CA PRO A 26 -8.25 9.15 -9.58
C PRO A 26 -6.75 8.87 -9.41
N ASP A 27 -6.05 8.75 -10.54
CA ASP A 27 -4.58 8.69 -10.66
C ASP A 27 -4.20 9.61 -11.82
N VAL A 28 -3.97 10.90 -11.52
CA VAL A 28 -3.83 11.94 -12.55
C VAL A 28 -2.49 11.87 -13.26
N ASP A 29 -1.42 11.49 -12.55
CA ASP A 29 -0.07 11.40 -13.11
C ASP A 29 0.23 10.02 -13.74
N GLY A 30 -0.67 9.05 -13.55
CA GLY A 30 -0.58 7.71 -14.14
C GLY A 30 0.52 6.86 -13.51
N ASN A 31 0.94 7.18 -12.28
CA ASN A 31 2.02 6.47 -11.61
C ASN A 31 1.57 5.10 -11.04
N GLY A 32 0.27 4.79 -11.08
CA GLY A 32 -0.33 3.57 -10.55
C GLY A 32 -0.70 3.64 -9.07
N ILE A 33 -0.76 4.85 -8.50
CA ILE A 33 -1.18 5.17 -7.14
C ILE A 33 -2.32 6.18 -7.23
N ARG A 34 -3.39 5.93 -6.48
CA ARG A 34 -4.49 6.89 -6.40
C ARG A 34 -4.05 8.13 -5.63
N ASP A 35 -4.48 9.30 -6.10
CA ASP A 35 -3.96 10.60 -5.67
C ASP A 35 -4.06 10.82 -4.14
N ASP A 36 -5.11 10.31 -3.47
CA ASP A 36 -5.29 10.42 -2.01
C ASP A 36 -4.22 9.62 -1.22
N ILE A 37 -3.78 8.49 -1.76
CA ILE A 37 -2.70 7.67 -1.19
C ILE A 37 -1.35 8.38 -1.39
N ASP A 38 -1.13 9.01 -2.54
CA ASP A 38 0.08 9.80 -2.77
C ASP A 38 0.20 11.00 -1.83
N VAL A 39 -0.92 11.69 -1.58
CA VAL A 39 -1.01 12.76 -0.58
C VAL A 39 -0.67 12.22 0.80
N TYR A 40 -1.24 11.08 1.20
CA TYR A 40 -0.93 10.43 2.47
C TYR A 40 0.57 10.08 2.60
N ILE A 41 1.16 9.45 1.58
CA ILE A 41 2.58 9.05 1.58
C ILE A 41 3.49 10.28 1.65
N THR A 42 3.16 11.34 0.91
CA THR A 42 3.94 12.59 0.88
C THR A 42 3.97 13.25 2.27
N ALA A 43 2.86 13.20 3.00
CA ALA A 43 2.72 13.75 4.34
C ALA A 43 3.39 12.93 5.46
N LEU A 44 3.88 11.71 5.17
CA LEU A 44 4.56 10.89 6.17
C LEU A 44 5.81 11.60 6.71
N PRO A 45 6.02 11.64 8.04
CA PRO A 45 7.23 12.20 8.66
C PRO A 45 8.39 11.18 8.59
N MET A 46 8.65 10.66 7.40
CA MET A 46 9.64 9.62 7.12
C MET A 46 10.64 10.10 6.08
N SER A 47 11.77 9.40 5.96
CA SER A 47 12.76 9.70 4.92
C SER A 47 12.17 9.44 3.51
N GLU A 48 12.72 10.11 2.50
CA GLU A 48 12.27 9.90 1.12
C GLU A 48 12.48 8.46 0.63
N LEU A 49 13.50 7.75 1.16
CA LEU A 49 13.67 6.33 0.91
C LEU A 49 12.45 5.53 1.39
N VAL A 50 12.01 5.75 2.63
CA VAL A 50 10.83 5.06 3.17
C VAL A 50 9.57 5.43 2.39
N LYS A 51 9.43 6.69 1.96
CA LYS A 51 8.30 7.09 1.12
C LYS A 51 8.30 6.42 -0.25
N ARG A 52 9.47 6.20 -0.89
CA ARG A 52 9.58 5.40 -2.12
C ARG A 52 9.13 3.95 -1.89
N ALA A 53 9.57 3.32 -0.81
CA ALA A 53 9.10 1.99 -0.44
C ALA A 53 7.57 1.96 -0.18
N ALA A 54 7.02 3.01 0.44
CA ALA A 54 5.58 3.16 0.62
C ALA A 54 4.82 3.29 -0.72
N ARG A 55 5.37 4.03 -1.70
CA ARG A 55 4.82 4.10 -3.06
C ARG A 55 4.84 2.73 -3.75
N GLN A 56 5.89 1.94 -3.57
CA GLN A 56 5.94 0.57 -4.07
C GLN A 56 4.81 -0.30 -3.48
N VAL A 57 4.60 -0.23 -2.17
CA VAL A 57 3.47 -0.90 -1.50
C VAL A 57 2.13 -0.46 -2.11
N ALA A 58 1.92 0.85 -2.25
CA ALA A 58 0.69 1.40 -2.81
C ALA A 58 0.42 0.91 -4.24
N ARG A 59 1.42 0.94 -5.12
CA ARG A 59 1.30 0.46 -6.52
C ARG A 59 0.89 -1.01 -6.59
N VAL A 60 1.45 -1.86 -5.73
CA VAL A 60 1.11 -3.29 -5.72
C VAL A 60 -0.30 -3.51 -5.20
N GLN A 61 -0.68 -2.86 -4.09
CA GLN A 61 -2.03 -3.01 -3.52
C GLN A 61 -3.12 -2.45 -4.45
N GLN A 62 -2.85 -1.34 -5.15
CA GLN A 62 -3.72 -0.82 -6.21
C GLN A 62 -3.93 -1.85 -7.34
N LYS A 63 -2.86 -2.51 -7.79
CA LYS A 63 -2.95 -3.57 -8.80
C LYS A 63 -3.80 -4.76 -8.33
N ALA A 64 -3.83 -5.07 -7.04
CA ALA A 64 -4.67 -6.14 -6.50
C ALA A 64 -6.18 -5.90 -6.73
N LEU A 65 -6.60 -4.64 -6.77
CA LEU A 65 -7.98 -4.26 -7.08
C LEU A 65 -8.33 -4.40 -8.57
N LEU A 66 -7.33 -4.35 -9.46
CA LEU A 66 -7.54 -4.26 -10.91
C LEU A 66 -7.18 -5.55 -11.67
N ILE A 67 -6.45 -6.47 -11.04
CA ILE A 67 -5.94 -7.68 -11.69
C ILE A 67 -7.03 -8.68 -12.11
N ASN A 68 -6.89 -9.32 -13.28
CA ASN A 68 -7.81 -10.39 -13.67
C ASN A 68 -7.66 -11.61 -12.74
N LEU A 69 -8.69 -11.87 -11.92
CA LEU A 69 -8.70 -12.98 -10.95
C LEU A 69 -8.68 -14.39 -11.57
N LYS A 70 -8.84 -14.50 -12.89
CA LYS A 70 -8.74 -15.77 -13.63
C LYS A 70 -7.36 -16.01 -14.24
N ASP A 71 -6.47 -15.02 -14.18
CA ASP A 71 -5.11 -15.10 -14.70
C ASP A 71 -4.16 -15.53 -13.58
N GLN A 72 -4.04 -16.85 -13.37
CA GLN A 72 -3.22 -17.40 -12.30
C GLN A 72 -1.74 -16.96 -12.40
N PRO A 73 -1.08 -16.97 -13.58
CA PRO A 73 0.28 -16.44 -13.70
C PRO A 73 0.39 -14.95 -13.33
N ALA A 74 -0.61 -14.12 -13.63
CA ALA A 74 -0.61 -12.73 -13.19
C ALA A 74 -0.77 -12.60 -11.67
N LEU A 75 -1.66 -13.39 -11.06
CA LEU A 75 -1.88 -13.39 -9.62
C LEU A 75 -0.61 -13.76 -8.85
N LEU A 76 0.09 -14.82 -9.27
CA LEU A 76 1.34 -15.23 -8.62
C LEU A 76 2.45 -14.18 -8.77
N ARG A 77 2.58 -13.55 -9.94
CA ARG A 77 3.52 -12.43 -10.12
C ARG A 77 3.19 -11.23 -9.24
N LEU A 78 1.90 -10.96 -9.01
CA LEU A 78 1.49 -9.89 -8.11
C LEU A 78 1.80 -10.24 -6.65
N ALA A 79 1.59 -11.49 -6.23
CA ALA A 79 1.97 -11.97 -4.90
C ALA A 79 3.50 -11.87 -4.67
N ASP A 80 4.31 -12.24 -5.67
CA ASP A 80 5.77 -12.04 -5.64
C ASP A 80 6.12 -10.54 -5.49
N ALA A 81 5.43 -9.66 -6.21
CA ALA A 81 5.63 -8.21 -6.09
C ALA A 81 5.20 -7.67 -4.72
N GLU A 82 4.17 -8.24 -4.11
CA GLU A 82 3.71 -7.90 -2.76
C GLU A 82 4.75 -8.30 -1.70
N ALA A 83 5.32 -9.49 -1.82
CA ALA A 83 6.43 -9.92 -0.98
C ALA A 83 7.67 -9.03 -1.17
N ALA A 84 7.98 -8.64 -2.41
CA ALA A 84 9.06 -7.69 -2.71
C ALA A 84 8.81 -6.30 -2.09
N SER A 85 7.60 -5.77 -2.17
CA SER A 85 7.25 -4.48 -1.55
C SER A 85 7.39 -4.51 -0.02
N THR A 86 7.01 -5.64 0.60
CA THR A 86 7.16 -5.86 2.05
C THR A 86 8.64 -5.93 2.44
N ALA A 87 9.46 -6.61 1.64
CA ALA A 87 10.89 -6.69 1.86
C ALA A 87 11.59 -5.34 1.66
N CYS A 88 11.18 -4.56 0.64
CA CYS A 88 11.68 -3.21 0.42
C CYS A 88 11.35 -2.29 1.59
N MET A 89 10.11 -2.29 2.08
CA MET A 89 9.71 -1.51 3.26
C MET A 89 10.56 -1.90 4.49
N SER A 90 10.70 -3.19 4.76
CA SER A 90 11.49 -3.70 5.90
C SER A 90 12.96 -3.32 5.82
N SER A 91 13.57 -3.40 4.63
CA SER A 91 14.96 -3.01 4.43
C SER A 91 15.15 -1.50 4.57
N THR A 92 14.23 -0.72 4.02
CA THR A 92 14.34 0.74 3.97
C THR A 92 14.05 1.39 5.30
N ILE A 93 13.05 0.91 6.05
CA ILE A 93 12.71 1.43 7.38
C ILE A 93 13.81 1.15 8.41
N LEU A 94 14.67 0.16 8.16
CA LEU A 94 15.82 -0.19 8.99
C LEU A 94 17.15 0.46 8.52
N ASN A 95 17.13 1.22 7.42
CA ASN A 95 18.33 1.85 6.92
C ASN A 95 18.88 2.87 7.93
N GLY A 96 20.11 2.65 8.41
CA GLY A 96 20.75 3.52 9.41
C GLY A 96 20.17 3.43 10.83
N VAL A 97 19.32 2.44 11.10
CA VAL A 97 18.67 2.24 12.40
C VAL A 97 19.54 1.39 13.32
N SER A 98 19.63 1.78 14.60
CA SER A 98 20.37 1.00 15.60
C SER A 98 19.61 -0.27 16.03
N PRO A 99 20.29 -1.34 16.46
CA PRO A 99 19.65 -2.60 16.85
C PRO A 99 18.53 -2.45 17.90
N GLU A 100 18.66 -1.50 18.82
CA GLU A 100 17.69 -1.25 19.90
C GLU A 100 16.36 -0.68 19.36
N LEU A 101 16.40 -0.03 18.20
CA LEU A 101 15.24 0.60 17.57
C LEU A 101 14.58 -0.29 16.52
N THR A 102 15.23 -1.37 16.08
CA THR A 102 14.78 -2.28 15.02
C THR A 102 13.32 -2.69 15.18
N SER A 103 12.93 -3.22 16.35
CA SER A 103 11.55 -3.68 16.56
C SER A 103 10.53 -2.55 16.51
N ARG A 104 10.90 -1.33 16.90
CA ARG A 104 10.00 -0.16 16.80
C ARG A 104 9.85 0.25 15.34
N MET A 105 10.96 0.37 14.62
CA MET A 105 10.96 0.80 13.22
C MET A 105 10.22 -0.21 12.32
N LEU A 106 10.38 -1.52 12.55
CA LEU A 106 9.58 -2.53 11.85
C LEU A 106 8.08 -2.38 12.09
N ARG A 107 7.66 -2.07 13.33
CA ARG A 107 6.24 -1.79 13.63
C ARG A 107 5.74 -0.53 12.93
N GLU A 108 6.58 0.50 12.82
CA GLU A 108 6.24 1.72 12.06
C GLU A 108 6.09 1.42 10.57
N GLY A 109 7.00 0.65 9.97
CA GLY A 109 6.90 0.19 8.58
C GLY A 109 5.61 -0.61 8.33
N HIS A 110 5.28 -1.55 9.21
CA HIS A 110 4.02 -2.30 9.13
C HIS A 110 2.79 -1.40 9.28
N ALA A 111 2.83 -0.42 10.19
CA ALA A 111 1.74 0.53 10.38
C ALA A 111 1.50 1.37 9.11
N ILE A 112 2.56 1.78 8.42
CA ILE A 112 2.46 2.48 7.12
C ILE A 112 1.81 1.55 6.09
N THR A 113 2.31 0.33 5.93
CA THR A 113 1.75 -0.66 4.97
C THR A 113 0.26 -0.91 5.22
N PHE A 114 -0.15 -1.15 6.47
CA PHE A 114 -1.56 -1.38 6.80
C PHE A 114 -2.42 -0.14 6.61
N LYS A 115 -1.86 1.06 6.82
CA LYS A 115 -2.60 2.30 6.56
C LYS A 115 -2.84 2.49 5.06
N ILE A 116 -1.86 2.18 4.21
CA ILE A 116 -2.03 2.19 2.75
C ILE A 116 -3.09 1.17 2.34
N GLU A 117 -3.08 -0.03 2.93
CA GLU A 117 -4.10 -1.06 2.67
C GLU A 117 -5.50 -0.58 3.06
N ALA A 118 -5.63 0.03 4.24
CA ALA A 118 -6.88 0.57 4.73
C ALA A 118 -7.43 1.72 3.87
N ILE A 119 -6.55 2.56 3.30
CA ILE A 119 -6.94 3.60 2.35
C ILE A 119 -7.30 2.96 1.00
N THR A 120 -6.55 1.97 0.55
CA THR A 120 -6.79 1.25 -0.71
C THR A 120 -8.16 0.58 -0.72
N ALA A 121 -8.56 -0.07 0.37
CA ALA A 121 -9.84 -0.80 0.50
C ALA A 121 -10.94 0.02 1.24
N ASN A 122 -10.92 1.34 1.16
CA ASN A 122 -11.72 2.24 2.00
C ASN A 122 -13.22 2.38 1.63
N THR A 123 -13.70 1.66 0.60
CA THR A 123 -15.12 1.59 0.21
C THR A 123 -15.61 0.14 0.19
N PRO A 124 -16.93 -0.12 0.32
CA PRO A 124 -17.46 -1.48 0.22
C PRO A 124 -17.04 -2.22 -1.05
N GLU A 125 -17.07 -1.54 -2.20
CA GLU A 125 -16.73 -2.11 -3.50
C GLU A 125 -15.24 -2.48 -3.58
N ARG A 126 -14.36 -1.62 -3.06
CA ARG A 126 -12.91 -1.89 -3.01
C ARG A 126 -12.58 -2.99 -2.01
N ALA A 127 -13.25 -3.01 -0.86
CA ALA A 127 -13.07 -4.06 0.14
C ALA A 127 -13.52 -5.43 -0.40
N GLU A 128 -14.69 -5.52 -1.04
CA GLU A 128 -15.15 -6.75 -1.69
C GLU A 128 -14.15 -7.21 -2.75
N ARG A 129 -13.66 -6.28 -3.55
CA ARG A 129 -12.68 -6.59 -4.60
C ARG A 129 -11.35 -7.09 -4.06
N TYR A 130 -10.87 -6.53 -2.95
CA TYR A 130 -9.67 -6.98 -2.26
C TYR A 130 -9.85 -8.35 -1.61
N LEU A 131 -11.00 -8.61 -0.96
CA LEU A 131 -11.35 -9.93 -0.44
C LEU A 131 -11.38 -10.99 -1.54
N ALA A 132 -11.91 -10.67 -2.72
CA ALA A 132 -11.91 -11.57 -3.87
C ALA A 132 -10.49 -11.89 -4.37
N TYR A 133 -9.58 -10.91 -4.37
CA TYR A 133 -8.16 -11.13 -4.67
C TYR A 133 -7.50 -12.08 -3.66
N MET A 134 -7.70 -11.84 -2.35
CA MET A 134 -7.18 -12.74 -1.31
C MET A 134 -7.75 -14.16 -1.43
N GLY A 135 -9.04 -14.28 -1.77
CA GLY A 135 -9.68 -15.56 -2.04
C GLY A 135 -9.06 -16.30 -3.24
N ALA A 136 -8.68 -15.58 -4.29
CA ALA A 136 -8.02 -16.17 -5.47
C ALA A 136 -6.59 -16.67 -5.18
N LEU A 137 -5.90 -16.07 -4.20
CA LEU A 137 -4.58 -16.51 -3.74
C LEU A 137 -4.63 -17.58 -2.63
N HIS A 138 -5.81 -17.90 -2.10
CA HIS A 138 -5.92 -18.87 -1.02
C HIS A 138 -5.34 -20.23 -1.43
N GLY A 139 -4.47 -20.79 -0.58
CA GLY A 139 -3.77 -22.05 -0.82
C GLY A 139 -2.49 -21.93 -1.65
N THR A 140 -2.11 -20.72 -2.09
CA THR A 140 -0.80 -20.46 -2.70
C THR A 140 0.26 -20.17 -1.64
N THR A 141 1.53 -20.31 -2.00
CA THR A 141 2.67 -19.90 -1.19
C THR A 141 3.57 -18.98 -2.00
N THR A 142 4.14 -17.98 -1.32
CA THR A 142 5.11 -17.05 -1.90
C THR A 142 6.41 -17.16 -1.12
N THR A 143 7.54 -17.19 -1.82
CA THR A 143 8.85 -17.21 -1.17
C THR A 143 9.27 -15.79 -0.86
N TYR A 144 9.79 -15.56 0.35
CA TYR A 144 10.32 -14.25 0.70
C TYR A 144 11.53 -13.92 -0.20
N PRO A 145 11.54 -12.78 -0.89
CA PRO A 145 12.54 -12.50 -1.91
C PRO A 145 13.93 -12.26 -1.31
N THR A 146 14.95 -12.57 -2.10
CA THR A 146 16.36 -12.29 -1.79
C THR A 146 16.95 -11.40 -2.88
N GLY A 147 17.88 -10.52 -2.53
CA GLY A 147 18.50 -9.58 -3.47
C GLY A 147 17.76 -8.24 -3.55
N LYS A 148 17.73 -7.64 -4.76
CA LYS A 148 17.10 -6.33 -5.00
C LYS A 148 15.58 -6.45 -4.92
N VAL A 149 14.97 -5.75 -3.98
CA VAL A 149 13.52 -5.78 -3.70
C VAL A 149 12.82 -4.43 -3.90
N CYS A 150 13.56 -3.32 -3.82
CA CYS A 150 13.04 -1.99 -4.14
C CYS A 150 13.11 -1.75 -5.64
N ASP A 151 12.04 -1.21 -6.23
CA ASP A 151 11.98 -0.87 -7.65
C ASP A 151 12.58 0.51 -7.95
N GLU A 152 12.51 1.43 -7.00
CA GLU A 152 13.15 2.74 -7.01
C GLU A 152 14.25 2.81 -5.93
N GLU A 153 15.45 3.30 -6.29
CA GLU A 153 16.58 3.51 -5.37
C GLU A 153 16.70 4.97 -4.94
#